data_AF-A0A0P9R0V8-F1
#
_entry.id   AF-A0A0P9R0V8-F1
#
_cell.length_a   1.000
_cell.length_b   1.000
_cell.length_c   1.000
_cell.angle_alpha   90.00
_cell.angle_beta   90.00
_cell.angle_gamma   90.00
#
_symmetry.space_group_name_H-M   'P 1'
#
loop_
_entity.id
_entity.type
_entity.pdbx_description
1 polymer ?
#
loop_
_entity_poly.entity_id
_entity_poly.type
_entity_poly.pdbx_seq_one_letter_code
_entity_poly.pdbx_strand_id
1 'polypeptide(L)'
;MKLIADPLFSEASAPPQVSRMLLQYATERGVDAEWLCRGLGFAPDDLKKPGYLLSHRQSNLLVRRTITVLGDDGLGLSVGERQTAVSWGIVGLGMQASPTLGEALDLAIRYQKHAGALLRHRMELHEGRCLTYMVPQFFDPDVISFYLEEAFASAMAIARHLTGHHDMLPSRIELEYPEPAHRQRYSEIFRCPVVFAGAHNLIEFDALWLDIPLLTR
;
A
#
# COMPACT_ATOMS: atom_id res chain seq x y z
N MET A 1 -11.06 2.32 29.95
CA MET A 1 -10.11 3.45 29.85
C MET A 1 -10.36 4.09 28.50
N LYS A 2 -10.90 5.32 28.44
CA LYS A 2 -11.16 5.98 27.15
C LYS A 2 -9.82 6.21 26.47
N LEU A 3 -9.57 5.52 25.35
CA LEU A 3 -8.50 5.84 24.42
C LEU A 3 -8.68 7.32 24.07
N ILE A 4 -7.78 8.18 24.56
CA ILE A 4 -7.53 9.42 23.84
C ILE A 4 -6.91 8.92 22.53
N ALA A 5 -7.76 8.71 21.52
CA ALA A 5 -7.29 8.45 20.17
C ALA A 5 -6.36 9.60 19.85
N ASP A 6 -5.10 9.28 19.53
CA ASP A 6 -4.11 10.25 19.09
C ASP A 6 -4.79 11.25 18.13
N PRO A 7 -4.74 12.56 18.38
CA PRO A 7 -5.39 13.55 17.52
C PRO A 7 -5.05 13.36 16.03
N LEU A 8 -3.84 12.88 15.74
CA LEU A 8 -3.37 12.57 14.39
C LEU A 8 -4.18 11.45 13.71
N PHE A 9 -4.85 10.57 14.48
CA PHE A 9 -5.73 9.54 13.93
C PHE A 9 -6.99 10.13 13.29
N SER A 10 -7.47 11.27 13.80
CA SER A 10 -8.70 11.93 13.33
C SER A 10 -8.43 13.19 12.50
N GLU A 11 -7.19 13.67 12.46
CA GLU A 11 -6.75 14.76 11.59
C GLU A 11 -6.72 14.29 10.13
N ALA A 12 -7.27 15.11 9.22
CA ALA A 12 -7.21 14.84 7.80
C ALA A 12 -5.82 15.19 7.25
N SER A 13 -4.97 14.18 7.05
CA SER A 13 -3.55 14.37 6.74
C SER A 13 -3.05 13.56 5.53
N ALA A 14 -3.82 12.58 5.06
CA ALA A 14 -3.40 11.68 4.00
C ALA A 14 -4.24 11.90 2.73
N PRO A 15 -3.63 12.11 1.56
CA PRO A 15 -4.40 12.12 0.32
C PRO A 15 -5.08 10.74 0.07
N PRO A 16 -6.21 10.70 -0.65
CA PRO A 16 -7.13 9.57 -0.64
C PRO A 16 -6.80 8.50 -1.68
N GLN A 17 -5.53 8.31 -2.08
CA GLN A 17 -5.16 7.40 -3.17
C GLN A 17 -5.64 5.96 -2.91
N VAL A 18 -5.27 5.40 -1.76
CA VAL A 18 -5.67 4.03 -1.37
C VAL A 18 -7.20 3.91 -1.26
N SER A 19 -7.85 4.87 -0.61
CA SER A 19 -9.32 4.90 -0.47
C SER A 19 -10.03 4.99 -1.83
N ARG A 20 -9.49 5.75 -2.78
CA ARG A 20 -10.01 5.84 -4.15
C ARG A 20 -9.87 4.51 -4.90
N MET A 21 -8.71 3.86 -4.79
CA MET A 21 -8.49 2.54 -5.41
C MET A 21 -9.40 1.47 -4.79
N LEU A 22 -9.63 1.52 -3.48
CA LEU A 22 -10.55 0.64 -2.78
C LEU A 22 -12.00 0.84 -3.23
N LEU A 23 -12.47 2.09 -3.34
CA LEU A 23 -13.82 2.37 -3.84
C LEU A 23 -14.00 1.90 -5.28
N GLN A 24 -13.00 2.13 -6.14
CA GLN A 24 -13.02 1.65 -7.51
C GLN A 24 -13.13 0.11 -7.53
N TYR A 25 -12.29 -0.58 -6.78
CA TYR A 25 -12.29 -2.04 -6.67
C TYR A 25 -13.65 -2.59 -6.20
N ALA A 26 -14.26 -1.94 -5.19
CA ALA A 26 -15.55 -2.35 -4.66
C ALA A 26 -16.70 -2.10 -5.65
N THR A 27 -16.65 -0.97 -6.37
CA THR A 27 -17.65 -0.62 -7.40
C THR A 27 -17.62 -1.62 -8.56
N GLU A 28 -16.44 -2.03 -9.00
CA GLU A 28 -16.28 -3.07 -10.03
C GLU A 28 -16.85 -4.44 -9.60
N ARG A 29 -17.07 -4.65 -8.30
CA ARG A 29 -17.72 -5.85 -7.73
C ARG A 29 -19.20 -5.64 -7.41
N GLY A 30 -19.78 -4.55 -7.89
CA GLY A 30 -21.21 -4.26 -7.75
C GLY A 30 -21.59 -3.64 -6.40
N VAL A 31 -20.64 -3.17 -5.60
CA VAL A 31 -20.94 -2.45 -4.36
C VAL A 31 -21.16 -0.97 -4.66
N ASP A 32 -22.25 -0.42 -4.12
CA ASP A 32 -22.56 1.01 -4.23
C ASP A 32 -21.55 1.86 -3.42
N ALA A 33 -20.79 2.71 -4.13
CA ALA A 33 -19.81 3.61 -3.55
C ALA A 33 -20.44 4.66 -2.62
N GLU A 34 -21.63 5.19 -2.96
CA GLU A 34 -22.33 6.17 -2.11
C GLU A 34 -22.75 5.55 -0.78
N TRP A 35 -23.23 4.31 -0.84
CA TRP A 35 -23.54 3.54 0.36
C TRP A 35 -22.29 3.24 1.19
N LEU A 36 -21.17 2.87 0.56
CA LEU A 36 -19.89 2.66 1.25
C LEU A 36 -19.38 3.92 1.95
N CYS A 37 -19.59 5.10 1.36
CA CYS A 37 -19.14 6.38 1.92
C CYS A 37 -20.10 6.97 2.97
N ARG A 38 -21.35 6.49 3.05
CA ARG A 38 -22.38 7.04 3.92
C ARG A 38 -21.93 7.13 5.39
N GLY A 39 -22.00 8.32 5.97
CA GLY A 39 -21.63 8.56 7.37
C GLY A 39 -20.12 8.60 7.64
N LEU A 40 -19.27 8.52 6.62
CA LEU A 40 -17.82 8.69 6.75
C LEU A 40 -17.36 10.16 6.63
N GLY A 41 -18.30 11.07 6.34
CA GLY A 41 -18.02 12.51 6.24
C GLY A 41 -17.48 12.95 4.87
N PHE A 42 -17.58 12.09 3.85
CA PHE A 42 -17.22 12.40 2.46
C PHE A 42 -18.13 11.62 1.49
N ALA A 43 -18.26 12.09 0.27
CA ALA A 43 -18.86 11.39 -0.86
C ALA A 43 -17.76 10.79 -1.77
N PRO A 44 -18.06 9.78 -2.62
CA PRO A 44 -17.08 9.20 -3.54
C PRO A 44 -16.38 10.24 -4.43
N ASP A 45 -17.12 11.24 -4.91
CA ASP A 45 -16.59 12.31 -5.76
C ASP A 45 -15.66 13.28 -5.03
N ASP A 46 -15.73 13.37 -3.70
CA ASP A 46 -14.78 14.18 -2.93
C ASP A 46 -13.36 13.65 -3.05
N LEU A 47 -13.19 12.32 -3.12
CA LEU A 47 -11.87 11.67 -3.23
C LEU A 47 -11.16 11.93 -4.57
N LYS A 48 -11.87 12.49 -5.55
CA LYS A 48 -11.33 12.89 -6.86
C LYS A 48 -10.81 14.33 -6.85
N LYS A 49 -11.16 15.13 -5.83
CA LYS A 49 -10.77 16.54 -5.75
C LYS A 49 -9.28 16.68 -5.44
N PRO A 50 -8.54 17.51 -6.18
CA PRO A 50 -7.13 17.80 -5.87
C PRO A 50 -7.00 18.34 -4.44
N GLY A 51 -6.03 17.81 -3.69
CA GLY A 51 -5.75 18.25 -2.32
C GLY A 51 -6.79 17.82 -1.27
N TYR A 52 -7.77 16.97 -1.62
CA TYR A 52 -8.63 16.36 -0.61
C TYR A 52 -7.79 15.48 0.32
N LEU A 53 -8.06 15.52 1.62
CA LEU A 53 -7.35 14.75 2.63
C LEU A 53 -8.36 13.95 3.45
N LEU A 54 -7.95 12.74 3.81
CA LEU A 54 -8.66 11.87 4.74
C LEU A 54 -7.84 11.72 6.02
N SER A 55 -8.57 11.51 7.11
CA SER A 55 -7.97 11.01 8.35
C SER A 55 -7.77 9.50 8.29
N HIS A 56 -6.83 8.99 9.09
CA HIS A 56 -6.67 7.54 9.28
C HIS A 56 -7.98 6.89 9.70
N ARG A 57 -8.74 7.53 10.61
CA ARG A 57 -10.06 7.06 11.03
C ARG A 57 -11.02 6.87 9.86
N GLN A 58 -11.11 7.83 8.95
CA GLN A 58 -11.99 7.74 7.78
C GLN A 58 -11.58 6.61 6.84
N SER A 59 -10.28 6.48 6.57
CA SER A 59 -9.74 5.40 5.76
C SER A 59 -9.98 4.02 6.39
N ASN A 60 -9.71 3.85 7.70
CA ASN A 60 -9.97 2.58 8.40
C ASN A 60 -11.46 2.22 8.37
N LEU A 61 -12.36 3.17 8.58
CA LEU A 61 -13.81 2.91 8.54
C LEU A 61 -14.28 2.47 7.14
N LEU A 62 -13.70 3.05 6.08
CA LEU A 62 -13.97 2.61 4.71
C LEU A 62 -13.46 1.18 4.49
N VAL A 63 -12.21 0.87 4.87
CA VAL A 63 -11.63 -0.47 4.74
C VAL A 63 -12.46 -1.51 5.48
N ARG A 64 -12.79 -1.28 6.75
CA ARG A 64 -13.63 -2.19 7.55
C ARG A 64 -14.96 -2.48 6.88
N ARG A 65 -15.61 -1.43 6.36
CA ARG A 65 -16.92 -1.58 5.70
C ARG A 65 -16.79 -2.38 4.42
N THR A 66 -15.75 -2.13 3.62
CA THR A 66 -15.51 -2.90 2.39
C THR A 66 -15.21 -4.36 2.70
N ILE A 67 -14.37 -4.66 3.70
CA ILE A 67 -14.11 -6.02 4.19
C ILE A 67 -15.42 -6.71 4.62
N THR A 68 -16.28 -6.00 5.36
CA THR A 68 -17.56 -6.57 5.82
C THR A 68 -18.47 -6.98 4.65
N VAL A 69 -18.43 -6.26 3.54
CA VAL A 69 -19.35 -6.44 2.41
C VAL A 69 -18.81 -7.42 1.37
N LEU A 70 -17.51 -7.36 1.10
CA LEU A 70 -16.86 -8.18 0.08
C LEU A 70 -16.16 -9.42 0.64
N GLY A 71 -15.99 -9.50 1.96
CA GLY A 71 -15.05 -10.42 2.60
C GLY A 71 -13.61 -9.91 2.51
N ASP A 72 -12.72 -10.57 3.24
CA ASP A 72 -11.29 -10.39 3.13
C ASP A 72 -10.64 -11.69 2.65
N ASP A 73 -10.59 -11.84 1.33
CA ASP A 73 -9.91 -12.94 0.63
C ASP A 73 -8.64 -12.41 -0.04
N GLY A 74 -7.91 -11.50 0.63
CA GLY A 74 -6.79 -10.74 0.05
C GLY A 74 -7.23 -9.43 -0.60
N LEU A 75 -8.11 -8.69 0.06
CA LEU A 75 -8.62 -7.43 -0.47
C LEU A 75 -7.48 -6.43 -0.69
N GLY A 76 -6.53 -6.34 0.25
CA GLY A 76 -5.38 -5.45 0.16
C GLY A 76 -4.49 -5.80 -1.02
N LEU A 77 -4.19 -7.10 -1.17
CA LEU A 77 -3.42 -7.60 -2.31
C LEU A 77 -4.05 -7.18 -3.64
N SER A 78 -5.36 -7.38 -3.77
CA SER A 78 -6.09 -7.07 -5.00
C SER A 78 -6.09 -5.58 -5.35
N VAL A 79 -6.16 -4.72 -4.33
CA VAL A 79 -6.13 -3.27 -4.51
C VAL A 79 -4.71 -2.82 -4.89
N GLY A 80 -3.69 -3.37 -4.22
CA GLY A 80 -2.29 -3.01 -4.45
C GLY A 80 -1.78 -3.40 -5.84
N GLU A 81 -2.10 -4.60 -6.34
CA GLU A 81 -1.65 -5.08 -7.66
C GLU A 81 -2.09 -4.19 -8.84
N ARG A 82 -3.16 -3.42 -8.65
CA ARG A 82 -3.74 -2.54 -9.67
C ARG A 82 -3.12 -1.15 -9.67
N GLN A 83 -2.26 -0.85 -8.69
CA GLN A 83 -1.64 0.46 -8.60
C GLN A 83 -0.51 0.61 -9.60
N THR A 84 -0.37 1.84 -10.08
CA THR A 84 0.71 2.26 -10.96
C THR A 84 1.38 3.48 -10.36
N ALA A 85 2.54 3.88 -10.90
CA ALA A 85 3.16 5.14 -10.53
C ALA A 85 2.20 6.34 -10.76
N VAL A 86 1.30 6.27 -11.74
CA VAL A 86 0.27 7.30 -11.95
C VAL A 86 -0.71 7.38 -10.78
N SER A 87 -1.06 6.25 -10.17
CA SER A 87 -1.95 6.20 -9.01
C SER A 87 -1.41 6.96 -7.80
N TRP A 88 -0.08 7.13 -7.71
CA TRP A 88 0.64 7.83 -6.65
C TRP A 88 0.79 9.35 -6.87
N GLY A 89 0.19 9.89 -7.94
CA GLY A 89 0.18 11.32 -8.22
C GLY A 89 1.59 11.89 -8.41
N ILE A 90 1.86 13.05 -7.79
CA ILE A 90 3.13 13.77 -7.99
C ILE A 90 4.36 12.96 -7.54
N VAL A 91 4.22 12.11 -6.53
CA VAL A 91 5.31 11.26 -6.05
C VAL A 91 5.65 10.23 -7.12
N GLY A 92 4.65 9.55 -7.68
CA GLY A 92 4.90 8.57 -8.73
C GLY A 92 5.32 9.17 -10.08
N LEU A 93 4.96 10.44 -10.36
CA LEU A 93 5.58 11.20 -11.47
C LEU A 93 7.06 11.45 -11.20
N GLY A 94 7.42 11.82 -9.97
CA GLY A 94 8.81 11.96 -9.55
C GLY A 94 9.60 10.66 -9.70
N MET A 95 9.01 9.53 -9.29
CA MET A 95 9.59 8.20 -9.46
C MET A 95 9.84 7.87 -10.94
N GLN A 96 8.90 8.17 -11.83
CA GLN A 96 9.08 7.95 -13.27
C GLN A 96 10.21 8.82 -13.86
N ALA A 97 10.49 9.98 -13.28
CA ALA A 97 11.58 10.84 -13.74
C ALA A 97 12.96 10.43 -13.20
N SER A 98 13.00 9.50 -12.23
CA SER A 98 14.22 9.02 -11.61
C SER A 98 15.08 8.22 -12.60
N PRO A 99 16.42 8.28 -12.48
CA PRO A 99 17.33 7.49 -13.32
C PRO A 99 17.26 5.98 -13.05
N THR A 100 17.16 5.59 -11.78
CA THR A 100 17.18 4.18 -11.34
C THR A 100 16.04 3.87 -10.37
N LEU A 101 15.76 2.58 -10.17
CA LEU A 101 14.78 2.14 -9.18
C LEU A 101 15.16 2.59 -7.76
N GLY A 102 16.45 2.60 -7.41
CA GLY A 102 16.91 3.07 -6.11
C GLY A 102 16.57 4.53 -5.85
N GLU A 103 16.80 5.41 -6.82
CA GLU A 103 16.42 6.82 -6.72
C GLU A 103 14.90 7.02 -6.68
N ALA A 104 14.13 6.20 -7.40
CA ALA A 104 12.67 6.22 -7.32
C ALA A 104 12.17 5.79 -5.93
N LEU A 105 12.72 4.73 -5.35
CA LEU A 105 12.35 4.24 -4.02
C LEU A 105 12.74 5.24 -2.93
N ASP A 106 13.92 5.89 -3.02
CA ASP A 106 14.31 6.95 -2.08
C ASP A 106 13.34 8.13 -2.13
N LEU A 107 12.95 8.58 -3.34
CA LEU A 107 11.95 9.62 -3.53
C LEU A 107 10.60 9.22 -2.93
N ALA A 108 10.15 7.99 -3.19
CA ALA A 108 8.92 7.45 -2.64
C ALA A 108 8.92 7.44 -1.11
N ILE A 109 10.00 6.98 -0.47
CA ILE A 109 10.15 6.96 0.99
C ILE A 109 10.21 8.37 1.56
N ARG A 110 10.93 9.29 0.93
CA ARG A 110 11.05 10.68 1.38
C ARG A 110 9.71 11.42 1.36
N TYR A 111 8.90 11.16 0.33
CA TYR A 111 7.62 11.83 0.12
C TYR A 111 6.38 10.96 0.38
N GLN A 112 6.54 9.82 1.07
CA GLN A 112 5.49 8.82 1.30
C GLN A 112 4.17 9.40 1.86
N LYS A 113 4.23 10.42 2.72
CA LYS A 113 3.03 11.10 3.24
C LYS A 113 2.21 11.78 2.14
N HIS A 114 2.88 12.36 1.14
CA HIS A 114 2.23 12.98 -0.03
C HIS A 114 1.66 11.94 -1.00
N ALA A 115 2.16 10.71 -0.97
CA ALA A 115 1.61 9.59 -1.72
C ALA A 115 0.37 8.96 -1.06
N GLY A 116 -0.01 9.40 0.15
CA GLY A 116 -1.14 8.85 0.89
C GLY A 116 -0.78 7.62 1.73
N ALA A 117 0.50 7.41 2.02
CA ALA A 117 0.94 6.26 2.81
C ALA A 117 0.35 6.29 4.22
N LEU A 118 -0.38 5.22 4.56
CA LEU A 118 -0.93 4.99 5.90
C LEU A 118 0.02 4.16 6.77
N LEU A 119 1.07 3.61 6.16
CA LEU A 119 2.20 2.96 6.81
C LEU A 119 3.43 3.86 6.70
N ARG A 120 4.37 3.70 7.64
CA ARG A 120 5.70 4.29 7.54
C ARG A 120 6.65 3.31 6.87
N HIS A 121 7.15 3.70 5.71
CA HIS A 121 8.13 2.95 4.93
C HIS A 121 9.55 3.36 5.32
N ARG A 122 10.44 2.37 5.45
CA ARG A 122 11.88 2.58 5.62
C ARG A 122 12.66 1.52 4.86
N MET A 123 13.85 1.87 4.40
CA MET A 123 14.72 0.98 3.63
C MET A 123 16.08 0.87 4.32
N GLU A 124 16.61 -0.34 4.39
CA GLU A 124 17.91 -0.65 4.97
C GLU A 124 18.70 -1.55 4.00
N LEU A 125 19.98 -1.25 3.81
CA LEU A 125 20.91 -2.11 3.08
C LEU A 125 21.68 -2.98 4.06
N HIS A 126 21.66 -4.29 3.83
CA HIS A 126 22.36 -5.26 4.66
C HIS A 126 22.89 -6.40 3.79
N GLU A 127 24.21 -6.62 3.81
CA GLU A 127 24.87 -7.76 3.14
C GLU A 127 24.46 -7.98 1.67
N GLY A 128 24.39 -6.91 0.87
CA GLY A 128 23.98 -7.00 -0.55
C GLY A 128 22.48 -7.20 -0.77
N ARG A 129 21.69 -7.08 0.29
CA ARG A 129 20.22 -7.14 0.29
C ARG A 129 19.64 -5.78 0.65
N CYS A 130 18.47 -5.51 0.10
CA CYS A 130 17.66 -4.37 0.46
C CYS A 130 16.42 -4.84 1.23
N LEU A 131 16.26 -4.35 2.46
CA LEU A 131 15.14 -4.64 3.34
C LEU A 131 14.25 -3.41 3.39
N THR A 132 13.02 -3.52 2.86
CA THR A 132 12.02 -2.46 2.94
C THR A 132 10.95 -2.82 3.96
N TYR A 133 10.91 -2.09 5.07
CA TYR A 133 9.96 -2.30 6.14
C TYR A 133 8.73 -1.41 5.99
N MET A 134 7.57 -1.93 6.39
CA MET A 134 6.29 -1.23 6.40
C MET A 134 5.72 -1.22 7.81
N VAL A 135 5.82 -0.08 8.49
CA VAL A 135 5.49 0.02 9.91
C VAL A 135 4.13 0.69 10.10
N PRO A 136 3.16 0.04 10.76
CA PRO A 136 1.88 0.65 11.09
C PRO A 136 2.06 1.93 11.92
N GLN A 137 1.47 3.04 11.49
CA GLN A 137 1.45 4.27 12.31
C GLN A 137 0.38 4.18 13.40
N PHE A 138 -0.78 3.62 13.06
CA PHE A 138 -1.86 3.33 14.00
C PHE A 138 -2.22 1.85 13.85
N PHE A 139 -2.08 1.10 14.94
CA PHE A 139 -2.42 -0.31 14.93
C PHE A 139 -3.93 -0.48 15.07
N ASP A 140 -4.52 -1.16 14.09
CA ASP A 140 -5.93 -1.55 14.07
C ASP A 140 -6.03 -2.98 13.52
N PRO A 141 -6.29 -3.98 14.38
CA PRO A 141 -6.22 -5.38 13.99
C PRO A 141 -7.23 -5.76 12.89
N ASP A 142 -8.32 -5.00 12.74
CA ASP A 142 -9.37 -5.31 11.78
C ASP A 142 -9.04 -4.88 10.34
N VAL A 143 -8.00 -4.06 10.16
CA VAL A 143 -7.63 -3.50 8.83
C VAL A 143 -6.14 -3.54 8.53
N ILE A 144 -5.30 -3.94 9.50
CA ILE A 144 -3.86 -3.83 9.31
C ILE A 144 -3.33 -4.78 8.23
N SER A 145 -3.94 -5.96 8.08
CA SER A 145 -3.66 -6.90 7.00
C SER A 145 -3.85 -6.22 5.64
N PHE A 146 -5.00 -5.57 5.44
CA PHE A 146 -5.32 -4.84 4.21
C PHE A 146 -4.22 -3.82 3.85
N TYR A 147 -3.81 -2.98 4.80
CA TYR A 147 -2.80 -1.95 4.50
C TYR A 147 -1.42 -2.53 4.20
N LEU A 148 -1.02 -3.58 4.93
CA LEU A 148 0.25 -4.26 4.67
C LEU A 148 0.24 -4.92 3.30
N GLU A 149 -0.79 -5.70 3.00
CA GLU A 149 -0.97 -6.35 1.70
C GLU A 149 -1.00 -5.36 0.54
N GLU A 150 -1.77 -4.28 0.68
CA GLU A 150 -1.89 -3.23 -0.33
C GLU A 150 -0.56 -2.54 -0.58
N ALA A 151 0.19 -2.25 0.48
CA ALA A 151 1.50 -1.62 0.38
C ALA A 151 2.55 -2.55 -0.26
N PHE A 152 2.59 -3.84 0.11
CA PHE A 152 3.50 -4.80 -0.52
C PHE A 152 3.18 -5.05 -1.99
N ALA A 153 1.90 -5.28 -2.30
CA ALA A 153 1.46 -5.54 -3.67
C ALA A 153 1.66 -4.30 -4.57
N SER A 154 1.35 -3.09 -4.08
CA SER A 154 1.57 -1.85 -4.84
C SER A 154 3.05 -1.56 -5.06
N ALA A 155 3.91 -1.73 -4.05
CA ALA A 155 5.35 -1.54 -4.19
C ALA A 155 5.93 -2.45 -5.29
N MET A 156 5.53 -3.73 -5.32
CA MET A 156 5.96 -4.66 -6.35
C MET A 156 5.39 -4.34 -7.73
N ALA A 157 4.10 -3.98 -7.82
CA ALA A 157 3.47 -3.60 -9.09
C ALA A 157 4.16 -2.37 -9.70
N ILE A 158 4.46 -1.36 -8.89
CA ILE A 158 5.13 -0.13 -9.32
C ILE A 158 6.58 -0.41 -9.71
N ALA A 159 7.34 -1.17 -8.93
CA ALA A 159 8.72 -1.51 -9.26
C ALA A 159 8.81 -2.26 -10.61
N ARG A 160 7.94 -3.25 -10.83
CA ARG A 160 7.85 -3.98 -12.11
C ARG A 160 7.47 -3.07 -13.27
N HIS A 161 6.53 -2.15 -13.04
CA HIS A 161 6.10 -1.19 -14.06
C HIS A 161 7.20 -0.21 -14.45
N LEU A 162 7.90 0.38 -13.48
CA LEU A 162 8.94 1.39 -13.72
C LEU A 162 10.17 0.80 -14.43
N THR A 163 10.52 -0.44 -14.10
CA THR A 163 11.69 -1.13 -14.65
C THR A 163 11.41 -1.92 -15.93
N GLY A 164 10.13 -2.27 -16.18
CA GLY A 164 9.76 -3.18 -17.27
C GLY A 164 10.06 -4.66 -16.99
N HIS A 165 10.64 -5.00 -15.83
CA HIS A 165 10.99 -6.37 -15.49
C HIS A 165 9.86 -7.04 -14.70
N HIS A 166 8.87 -7.57 -15.41
CA HIS A 166 7.72 -8.27 -14.81
C HIS A 166 8.11 -9.53 -14.00
N ASP A 167 9.28 -10.10 -14.27
CA ASP A 167 9.82 -11.26 -13.57
C ASP A 167 10.71 -10.94 -12.36
N MET A 168 10.73 -9.69 -11.92
CA MET A 168 11.35 -9.33 -10.64
C MET A 168 10.62 -9.99 -9.47
N LEU A 169 11.35 -10.87 -8.77
CA LEU A 169 10.89 -11.59 -7.59
C LEU A 169 11.68 -11.15 -6.35
N PRO A 170 11.01 -10.69 -5.28
CA PRO A 170 11.67 -10.53 -4.00
C PRO A 170 12.18 -11.89 -3.53
N SER A 171 13.16 -11.91 -2.64
CA SER A 171 13.65 -13.19 -2.10
C SER A 171 12.88 -13.64 -0.88
N ARG A 172 12.27 -12.71 -0.13
CA ARG A 172 11.35 -13.06 0.96
C ARG A 172 10.41 -11.92 1.30
N ILE A 173 9.24 -12.28 1.82
CA ILE A 173 8.36 -11.38 2.56
C ILE A 173 8.20 -11.91 3.98
N GLU A 174 8.17 -11.02 4.95
CA GLU A 174 7.87 -11.32 6.35
C GLU A 174 6.69 -10.45 6.79
N LEU A 175 5.77 -11.06 7.53
CA LEU A 175 4.54 -10.45 8.01
C LEU A 175 4.33 -10.83 9.48
N GLU A 176 4.03 -9.84 10.31
CA GLU A 176 3.81 -10.05 11.75
C GLU A 176 2.48 -10.77 12.04
N TYR A 177 1.49 -10.67 11.15
CA TYR A 177 0.20 -11.31 11.35
C TYR A 177 0.21 -12.82 11.00
N PRO A 178 -0.68 -13.62 11.61
CA PRO A 178 -0.79 -15.06 11.33
C PRO A 178 -1.13 -15.36 9.86
N GLU A 179 -0.80 -16.57 9.41
CA GLU A 179 -1.13 -17.02 8.06
C GLU A 179 -2.65 -16.89 7.78
N PRO A 180 -3.06 -16.11 6.77
CA PRO A 180 -4.47 -15.93 6.44
C PRO A 180 -4.98 -17.07 5.54
N ALA A 181 -6.31 -17.20 5.44
CA ALA A 181 -6.94 -18.21 4.58
C ALA A 181 -6.55 -18.05 3.10
N HIS A 182 -6.33 -16.81 2.64
CA HIS A 182 -5.94 -16.46 1.28
C HIS A 182 -4.42 -16.49 1.02
N ARG A 183 -3.62 -17.22 1.84
CA ARG A 183 -2.15 -17.29 1.70
C ARG A 183 -1.67 -17.59 0.27
N GLN A 184 -2.44 -18.38 -0.49
CA GLN A 184 -2.09 -18.80 -1.84
C GLN A 184 -1.90 -17.60 -2.77
N ARG A 185 -2.66 -16.51 -2.55
CA ARG A 185 -2.56 -15.28 -3.32
C ARG A 185 -1.19 -14.60 -3.16
N TYR A 186 -0.54 -14.72 -2.01
CA TYR A 186 0.80 -14.17 -1.84
C TYR A 186 1.80 -14.90 -2.74
N SER A 187 1.68 -16.22 -2.85
CA SER A 187 2.53 -17.01 -3.75
C SER A 187 2.31 -16.66 -5.22
N GLU A 188 1.08 -16.35 -5.63
CA GLU A 188 0.76 -15.93 -6.99
C GLU A 188 1.38 -14.57 -7.35
N ILE A 189 1.31 -13.62 -6.42
CA ILE A 189 1.71 -12.22 -6.65
C ILE A 189 3.23 -12.04 -6.54
N PHE A 190 3.78 -12.55 -5.43
CA PHE A 190 5.17 -12.30 -5.04
C PHE A 190 6.11 -13.39 -5.55
N ARG A 191 5.61 -14.63 -5.74
CA ARG A 191 6.38 -15.79 -6.20
C ARG A 191 7.69 -15.99 -5.40
N CYS A 192 7.62 -15.74 -4.09
CA CYS A 192 8.72 -15.89 -3.14
C CYS A 192 8.26 -16.58 -1.84
N PRO A 193 9.18 -17.07 -0.99
CA PRO A 193 8.87 -17.44 0.38
C PRO A 193 8.20 -16.29 1.14
N VAL A 194 7.15 -16.63 1.89
CA VAL A 194 6.44 -15.70 2.78
C VAL A 194 6.41 -16.29 4.17
N VAL A 195 6.91 -15.53 5.14
CA VAL A 195 6.94 -15.91 6.55
C VAL A 195 5.85 -15.13 7.28
N PHE A 196 4.81 -15.83 7.70
CA PHE A 196 3.77 -15.29 8.57
C PHE A 196 4.13 -15.48 10.05
N ALA A 197 3.50 -14.71 10.92
CA ALA A 197 3.83 -14.65 12.36
C ALA A 197 5.33 -14.38 12.61
N GLY A 198 5.94 -13.56 11.75
CA GLY A 198 7.33 -13.10 11.87
C GLY A 198 7.51 -11.99 12.91
N ALA A 199 8.73 -11.48 12.99
CA ALA A 199 9.08 -10.36 13.87
C ALA A 199 8.88 -9.00 13.20
N HIS A 200 8.80 -8.97 11.87
CA HIS A 200 8.75 -7.75 11.08
C HIS A 200 7.77 -7.83 9.92
N ASN A 201 7.30 -6.66 9.49
CA ASN A 201 6.64 -6.46 8.22
C ASN A 201 7.66 -5.93 7.19
N LEU A 202 8.20 -6.80 6.33
CA LEU A 202 9.20 -6.40 5.33
C LEU A 202 9.13 -7.18 4.03
N ILE A 203 9.67 -6.57 2.96
CA ILE A 203 10.02 -7.20 1.70
C ILE A 203 11.53 -7.09 1.51
N GLU A 204 12.15 -8.22 1.16
CA GLU A 204 13.58 -8.33 0.94
C GLU A 204 13.86 -8.65 -0.53
N PHE A 205 14.79 -7.90 -1.15
CA PHE A 205 15.22 -8.12 -2.52
C PHE A 205 16.72 -7.85 -2.70
N ASP A 206 17.25 -8.22 -3.87
CA ASP A 206 18.67 -8.03 -4.18
C ASP A 206 19.00 -6.54 -4.32
N ALA A 207 20.06 -6.05 -3.66
CA ALA A 207 20.42 -4.64 -3.71
C ALA A 207 20.75 -4.17 -5.14
N LEU A 208 21.14 -5.07 -6.05
CA LEU A 208 21.35 -4.77 -7.47
C LEU A 208 20.10 -4.24 -8.17
N TRP A 209 18.90 -4.49 -7.61
CA TRP A 209 17.67 -3.90 -8.14
C TRP A 209 17.69 -2.37 -8.09
N LEU A 210 18.41 -1.78 -7.12
CA LEU A 210 18.49 -0.33 -6.95
C LEU A 210 19.21 0.36 -8.10
N ASP A 211 20.05 -0.37 -8.85
CA ASP A 211 20.82 0.15 -9.98
C ASP A 211 20.10 -0.05 -11.33
N ILE A 212 18.92 -0.70 -11.33
CA ILE A 212 18.16 -0.92 -12.57
C ILE A 212 17.69 0.42 -13.13
N PRO A 213 18.01 0.75 -14.40
CA PRO A 213 17.53 1.96 -15.05
C PRO A 213 16.02 1.87 -15.33
N LEU A 214 15.31 2.99 -15.21
CA LEU A 214 13.87 3.05 -15.48
C LEU A 214 13.58 3.22 -16.98
N LEU A 215 12.45 2.66 -17.44
CA LEU A 215 12.03 2.66 -18.86
C LEU A 215 11.78 4.06 -19.44
N THR A 216 11.50 5.03 -18.59
CA THR A 216 11.13 6.40 -18.96
C THR A 216 12.34 7.27 -19.32
N ARG A 217 13.52 6.66 -19.52
CA ARG A 217 14.70 7.27 -20.15
C ARG A 217 15.22 6.44 -21.31
#